data_AF-A0A7Y5DXJ3-F1
#
_entry.id   AF-A0A7Y5DXJ3-F1
#
_cell.length_a   1.000
_cell.length_b   1.000
_cell.length_c   1.000
_cell.angle_alpha   90.00
_cell.angle_beta   90.00
_cell.angle_gamma   90.00
#
_symmetry.space_group_name_H-M   'P 1'
#
loop_
_entity.id
_entity.type
_entity.pdbx_description
1 polymer ?
#
loop_
_entity_poly.entity_id
_entity_poly.type
_entity_poly.pdbx_seq_one_letter_code
_entity_poly.pdbx_strand_id
1 'polypeptide(L)'
;MIPALLVGLALVDLAFAAFRDAAGRDGRIRKRAFYIDAVVRGTAIGAALVALLGALTAAVVMLGPPGTYADLVRIGGRMVLVYGTYATLVLATLGVYFVGSGDVRAFATVAVLGPFTWLRVPVVLAGALWASLAPAEVPAARPWALVATFVCAVAVATAERAFGWLRALGARAPRELRRPRA
;
A
#
# COMPACT_ATOMS: atom_id res chain seq x y z
N MET A 1 18.66 5.66 -2.07
CA MET A 1 18.11 4.29 -2.20
C MET A 1 16.84 4.08 -1.38
N ILE A 2 16.81 4.49 -0.10
CA ILE A 2 15.65 4.30 0.80
C ILE A 2 14.30 4.81 0.23
N PRO A 3 14.20 6.02 -0.36
CA PRO A 3 12.93 6.49 -0.92
C PRO A 3 12.39 5.58 -2.02
N ALA A 4 13.26 5.08 -2.90
CA ALA A 4 12.87 4.17 -3.98
C ALA A 4 12.36 2.82 -3.43
N LEU A 5 12.93 2.32 -2.33
CA LEU A 5 12.44 1.11 -1.65
C LEU A 5 11.04 1.33 -1.06
N LEU A 6 10.80 2.47 -0.41
CA LEU A 6 9.48 2.80 0.13
C LEU A 6 8.43 2.95 -0.98
N VAL A 7 8.80 3.58 -2.11
CA VAL A 7 7.94 3.66 -3.29
C VAL A 7 7.60 2.25 -3.81
N GLY A 8 8.60 1.40 -3.98
CA GLY A 8 8.40 0.01 -4.42
C GLY A 8 7.48 -0.76 -3.48
N LEU A 9 7.73 -0.70 -2.17
CA LEU A 9 6.90 -1.34 -1.15
C LEU A 9 5.45 -0.84 -1.21
N ALA A 10 5.24 0.48 -1.31
CA ALA A 10 3.90 1.07 -1.39
C ALA A 10 3.14 0.63 -2.66
N LEU A 11 3.81 0.56 -3.81
CA LEU A 11 3.20 0.12 -5.06
C LEU A 11 2.81 -1.37 -5.03
N VAL A 12 3.70 -2.20 -4.49
CA VAL A 12 3.45 -3.64 -4.31
C VAL A 12 2.27 -3.85 -3.36
N ASP A 13 2.25 -3.15 -2.24
CA ASP A 13 1.20 -3.21 -1.23
C ASP A 13 -0.17 -2.78 -1.80
N LEU A 14 -0.22 -1.72 -2.61
CA LEU A 14 -1.44 -1.25 -3.27
C LEU A 14 -1.91 -2.17 -4.40
N ALA A 15 -0.98 -2.78 -5.13
CA ALA A 15 -1.29 -3.84 -6.09
C ALA A 15 -1.97 -5.03 -5.40
N PHE A 16 -1.43 -5.46 -4.24
CA PHE A 16 -2.02 -6.53 -3.45
C PHE A 16 -3.37 -6.18 -2.87
N ALA A 17 -3.53 -4.96 -2.34
CA ALA A 17 -4.81 -4.47 -1.85
C ALA A 17 -5.89 -4.57 -2.92
N ALA A 18 -5.58 -4.18 -4.16
CA ALA A 18 -6.51 -4.25 -5.28
C ALA A 18 -6.79 -5.69 -5.74
N PHE A 19 -5.77 -6.55 -5.79
CA PHE A 19 -5.97 -7.98 -6.06
C PHE A 19 -6.91 -8.63 -5.05
N ARG A 20 -6.69 -8.38 -3.76
CA ARG A 20 -7.47 -8.97 -2.67
C ARG A 20 -8.91 -8.48 -2.67
N ASP A 21 -9.13 -7.21 -2.98
CA ASP A 21 -10.47 -6.66 -3.10
C ASP A 21 -11.23 -7.22 -4.33
N ALA A 22 -10.52 -7.60 -5.39
CA ALA A 22 -11.09 -8.31 -6.52
C ALA A 22 -11.34 -9.80 -6.23
N ALA A 23 -10.49 -10.42 -5.40
CA ALA A 23 -10.63 -11.80 -4.96
C ALA A 23 -11.92 -11.98 -4.14
N GLY A 24 -12.85 -12.80 -4.65
CA GLY A 24 -14.13 -13.09 -4.00
C GLY A 24 -15.33 -12.29 -4.52
N ARG A 25 -15.14 -11.33 -5.44
CA ARG A 25 -16.26 -10.55 -6.01
C ARG A 25 -16.74 -11.01 -7.39
N ASP A 26 -16.00 -11.87 -8.07
CA ASP A 26 -16.37 -12.38 -9.40
C ASP A 26 -16.48 -13.92 -9.40
N GLY A 27 -17.61 -14.44 -9.88
CA GLY A 27 -17.92 -15.86 -10.04
C GLY A 27 -17.48 -16.46 -11.38
N ARG A 28 -16.98 -15.66 -12.34
CA ARG A 28 -16.58 -16.14 -13.68
C ARG A 28 -15.51 -17.23 -13.64
N ILE A 29 -15.56 -18.20 -14.56
CA ILE A 29 -14.59 -19.33 -14.63
C ILE A 29 -13.18 -18.85 -15.02
N ARG A 30 -13.06 -17.85 -15.92
CA ARG A 30 -11.78 -17.26 -16.35
C ARG A 30 -11.58 -15.88 -15.72
N LYS A 31 -10.89 -15.84 -14.56
CA LYS A 31 -10.71 -14.62 -13.75
C LYS A 31 -9.41 -13.85 -13.99
N ARG A 32 -8.51 -14.38 -14.82
CA ARG A 32 -7.15 -13.83 -14.99
C ARG A 32 -7.16 -12.38 -15.48
N ALA A 33 -7.92 -12.08 -16.52
CA ALA A 33 -8.04 -10.72 -17.05
C ALA A 33 -8.63 -9.75 -16.00
N PHE A 34 -9.64 -10.19 -15.26
CA PHE A 34 -10.26 -9.40 -14.20
C PHE A 34 -9.27 -9.04 -13.08
N TYR A 35 -8.44 -10.00 -12.64
CA TYR A 35 -7.41 -9.74 -11.63
C TYR A 35 -6.30 -8.82 -12.15
N ILE A 36 -5.87 -8.98 -13.40
CA ILE A 36 -4.87 -8.09 -14.01
C ILE A 36 -5.40 -6.66 -14.06
N ASP A 37 -6.63 -6.46 -14.54
CA ASP A 37 -7.24 -5.12 -14.60
C ASP A 37 -7.43 -4.48 -13.23
N ALA A 38 -7.73 -5.28 -12.20
CA ALA A 38 -7.83 -4.79 -10.83
C ALA A 38 -6.46 -4.36 -10.30
N VAL A 39 -5.43 -5.17 -10.50
CA VAL A 39 -4.05 -4.86 -10.09
C VAL A 39 -3.54 -3.61 -10.80
N VAL A 40 -3.67 -3.51 -12.13
CA VAL A 40 -3.22 -2.35 -12.90
C VAL A 40 -3.88 -1.06 -12.40
N ARG A 41 -5.20 -1.08 -12.15
CA ARG A 41 -5.92 0.07 -11.60
C ARG A 41 -5.47 0.41 -10.18
N GLY A 42 -5.27 -0.60 -9.34
CA GLY A 42 -4.73 -0.44 -7.99
C GLY A 42 -3.35 0.21 -7.98
N THR A 43 -2.44 -0.27 -8.83
CA THR A 43 -1.09 0.27 -8.99
C THR A 43 -1.12 1.68 -9.56
N ALA A 44 -2.00 2.00 -10.52
CA ALA A 44 -2.11 3.35 -11.08
C ALA A 44 -2.57 4.37 -10.02
N ILE A 45 -3.61 4.02 -9.24
CA ILE A 45 -4.07 4.87 -8.13
C ILE A 45 -2.97 4.97 -7.07
N GLY A 46 -2.26 3.88 -6.79
CA GLY A 46 -1.15 3.89 -5.86
C GLY A 46 0.02 4.77 -6.30
N ALA A 47 0.35 4.78 -7.59
CA ALA A 47 1.36 5.67 -8.15
C ALA A 47 0.95 7.15 -8.00
N ALA A 48 -0.32 7.48 -8.23
CA ALA A 48 -0.82 8.83 -8.00
C ALA A 48 -0.73 9.25 -6.52
N LEU A 49 -1.08 8.34 -5.59
CA LEU A 49 -0.96 8.59 -4.16
C LEU A 49 0.50 8.77 -3.72
N VAL A 50 1.40 7.92 -4.21
CA VAL A 50 2.85 8.03 -3.96
C VAL A 50 3.40 9.34 -4.51
N ALA A 51 2.98 9.77 -5.70
CA ALA A 51 3.38 11.06 -6.28
C ALA A 51 2.91 12.23 -5.41
N LEU A 52 1.67 12.20 -4.92
CA LEU A 52 1.12 13.19 -3.99
C LEU A 52 1.92 13.25 -2.68
N LEU A 53 2.20 12.09 -2.07
CA LEU A 53 2.99 12.01 -0.84
C LEU A 53 4.44 12.47 -1.06
N GLY A 54 5.01 12.17 -2.23
CA GLY A 54 6.32 12.66 -2.64
C GLY A 54 6.36 14.18 -2.75
N ALA A 55 5.33 14.79 -3.35
CA ALA A 55 5.20 16.25 -3.45
C ALA A 55 5.04 16.91 -2.06
N LEU A 56 4.23 16.32 -1.17
CA LEU A 56 4.09 16.80 0.21
C LEU A 56 5.41 16.69 0.98
N THR A 57 6.12 15.57 0.82
CA THR A 57 7.43 15.37 1.44
C THR A 57 8.45 16.38 0.92
N ALA A 58 8.46 16.66 -0.38
CA ALA A 58 9.29 17.69 -0.98
C ALA A 58 8.98 19.07 -0.40
N ALA A 59 7.69 19.43 -0.25
CA ALA A 59 7.29 20.68 0.38
C ALA A 59 7.79 20.79 1.83
N VAL A 60 7.68 19.71 2.63
CA VAL A 60 8.23 19.67 4.00
C VAL A 60 9.74 19.90 4.01
N VAL A 61 10.48 19.28 3.08
CA VAL A 61 11.94 19.45 3.00
C VAL A 61 12.32 20.86 2.56
N MET A 62 11.55 21.49 1.67
CA MET A 62 11.81 22.87 1.20
C MET A 62 11.48 23.93 2.25
N LEU A 63 10.47 23.70 3.08
CA LEU A 63 10.03 24.63 4.13
C LEU A 63 10.72 24.37 5.48
N GLY A 64 11.28 23.17 5.66
CA GLY A 64 11.92 22.74 6.90
C GLY A 64 13.35 23.27 7.07
N PRO A 65 13.89 23.18 8.30
CA PRO A 65 15.27 23.54 8.57
C PRO A 65 16.27 22.62 7.85
N PRO A 66 17.55 23.06 7.74
CA PRO A 66 18.61 22.19 7.23
C PRO A 66 18.67 20.89 8.05
N GLY A 67 18.83 19.76 7.36
CA GLY A 67 18.87 18.43 7.98
C GLY A 67 17.54 17.66 8.00
N THR A 68 16.40 18.30 7.69
CA THR A 68 15.09 17.62 7.62
C THR A 68 15.10 16.41 6.67
N TYR A 69 15.77 16.51 5.52
CA TYR A 69 15.89 15.38 4.59
C TYR A 69 16.67 14.20 5.19
N ALA A 70 17.77 14.46 5.91
CA ALA A 70 18.59 13.41 6.51
C ALA A 70 17.81 12.64 7.60
N ASP A 71 17.06 13.37 8.44
CA ASP A 71 16.17 12.79 9.45
C ASP A 71 15.06 11.96 8.80
N LEU A 72 14.44 12.45 7.72
CA LEU A 72 13.43 11.70 6.96
C LEU A 72 13.98 10.42 6.34
N VAL A 73 15.20 10.45 5.79
CA VAL A 73 15.85 9.26 5.24
C VAL A 73 16.15 8.23 6.34
N ARG A 74 16.55 8.67 7.54
CA ARG A 74 16.78 7.80 8.70
C ARG A 74 15.49 7.14 9.20
N ILE A 75 14.42 7.92 9.34
CA ILE A 75 13.08 7.41 9.67
C ILE A 75 12.62 6.43 8.60
N GLY A 76 12.79 6.79 7.32
CA GLY A 76 12.46 5.93 6.18
C GLY A 76 13.22 4.60 6.21
N GLY A 77 14.49 4.58 6.63
CA GLY A 77 15.26 3.35 6.76
C GLY A 77 14.67 2.36 7.77
N ARG A 78 14.18 2.87 8.90
CA ARG A 78 13.46 2.06 9.90
C ARG A 78 12.13 1.54 9.37
N MET A 79 11.39 2.39 8.65
CA MET A 79 10.15 1.98 7.97
C MET A 79 10.41 0.85 6.96
N VAL A 80 11.46 0.96 6.14
CA VAL A 80 11.84 -0.09 5.18
C VAL A 80 12.10 -1.42 5.88
N LEU A 81 12.70 -1.44 7.08
CA LEU A 81 12.94 -2.67 7.81
C LEU A 81 11.62 -3.34 8.25
N VAL A 82 10.70 -2.57 8.83
CA VAL A 82 9.39 -3.09 9.28
C VAL A 82 8.53 -3.50 8.09
N TYR A 83 8.37 -2.60 7.12
CA TYR A 83 7.51 -2.83 5.96
C TYR A 83 8.09 -3.86 5.00
N GLY A 84 9.41 -3.88 4.84
CA GLY A 84 10.11 -4.89 4.06
C GLY A 84 9.92 -6.28 4.64
N THR A 85 10.05 -6.44 5.96
CA THR A 85 9.82 -7.73 6.65
C THR A 85 8.37 -8.19 6.50
N TYR A 86 7.40 -7.28 6.63
CA TYR A 86 6.00 -7.62 6.40
C TYR A 86 5.74 -8.00 4.93
N ALA A 87 6.29 -7.22 3.98
CA ALA A 87 6.13 -7.47 2.56
C ALA A 87 6.75 -8.82 2.12
N THR A 88 7.90 -9.20 2.67
CA THR A 88 8.51 -10.50 2.38
C THR A 88 7.64 -11.66 2.87
N LEU A 89 7.04 -11.56 4.05
CA LEU A 89 6.08 -12.56 4.55
C LEU A 89 4.85 -12.68 3.65
N VAL A 90 4.31 -11.55 3.19
CA VAL A 90 3.18 -11.52 2.25
C VAL A 90 3.55 -12.15 0.92
N LEU A 91 4.71 -11.80 0.35
CA LEU A 91 5.20 -12.36 -0.90
C LEU A 91 5.48 -13.86 -0.80
N ALA A 92 6.06 -14.32 0.32
CA ALA A 92 6.30 -15.73 0.57
C ALA A 92 4.98 -16.52 0.61
N THR A 93 3.97 -15.99 1.32
CA THR A 93 2.61 -16.56 1.36
C THR A 93 2.00 -16.65 -0.03
N LEU A 94 2.17 -15.60 -0.83
CA LEU A 94 1.66 -15.56 -2.19
C LEU A 94 2.38 -16.57 -3.10
N GLY A 95 3.69 -16.77 -2.91
CA GLY A 95 4.43 -17.84 -3.57
C GLY A 95 3.81 -19.21 -3.30
N VAL A 96 3.44 -19.48 -2.03
CA VAL A 96 2.72 -20.71 -1.65
C VAL A 96 1.34 -20.77 -2.33
N TYR A 97 0.60 -19.66 -2.40
CA TYR A 97 -0.67 -19.60 -3.11
C TYR A 97 -0.54 -19.95 -4.61
N PHE A 98 0.50 -19.47 -5.29
CA PHE A 98 0.67 -19.75 -6.72
C PHE A 98 1.12 -21.18 -7.02
N VAL A 99 1.89 -21.80 -6.12
CA VAL A 99 2.41 -23.17 -6.30
C VAL A 99 1.48 -24.24 -5.74
N GLY A 100 0.63 -23.90 -4.76
CA GLY A 100 -0.21 -24.86 -4.04
C GLY A 100 -1.31 -25.54 -4.88
N SER A 101 -1.69 -26.76 -4.49
CA SER A 101 -2.90 -27.44 -4.98
C SER A 101 -4.17 -26.69 -4.58
N GLY A 102 -5.34 -27.08 -5.10
CA GLY A 102 -6.61 -26.37 -4.87
C GLY A 102 -6.92 -26.10 -3.39
N ASP A 103 -6.70 -27.10 -2.53
CA ASP A 103 -6.95 -27.01 -1.09
C ASP A 103 -5.93 -26.13 -0.36
N VAL A 104 -4.65 -26.19 -0.76
CA VAL A 104 -3.59 -25.33 -0.21
C VAL A 104 -3.84 -23.87 -0.60
N ARG A 105 -4.35 -23.62 -1.81
CA ARG A 105 -4.78 -22.28 -2.25
C ARG A 105 -5.94 -21.75 -1.41
N ALA A 106 -6.94 -22.58 -1.15
CA ALA A 106 -8.07 -22.22 -0.30
C ALA A 106 -7.61 -21.91 1.13
N PHE A 107 -6.76 -22.76 1.71
CA PHE A 107 -6.19 -22.57 3.04
C PHE A 107 -5.34 -21.30 3.13
N ALA A 108 -4.43 -21.06 2.17
CA ALA A 108 -3.61 -19.84 2.13
C ALA A 108 -4.46 -18.56 2.03
N THR A 109 -5.59 -18.63 1.32
CA THR A 109 -6.49 -17.48 1.18
C THR A 109 -7.22 -17.16 2.49
N VAL A 110 -7.74 -18.18 3.18
CA VAL A 110 -8.53 -17.99 4.41
C VAL A 110 -7.64 -17.78 5.62
N ALA A 111 -6.63 -18.62 5.81
CA ALA A 111 -5.80 -18.63 7.01
C ALA A 111 -4.72 -17.54 7.00
N VAL A 112 -4.26 -17.10 5.81
CA VAL A 112 -3.12 -16.18 5.73
C VAL A 112 -3.52 -14.86 5.10
N LEU A 113 -4.12 -14.86 3.90
CA LEU A 113 -4.52 -13.60 3.28
C LEU A 113 -5.56 -12.86 4.14
N GLY A 114 -6.58 -13.52 4.70
CA GLY A 114 -7.56 -12.86 5.59
C GLY A 114 -6.92 -12.07 6.76
N PRO A 115 -6.14 -12.72 7.64
CA PRO A 115 -5.50 -12.06 8.76
C PRO A 115 -4.46 -11.01 8.37
N PHE A 116 -3.67 -11.26 7.31
CA PHE A 116 -2.64 -10.30 6.90
C PHE A 116 -3.20 -8.95 6.45
N THR A 117 -4.42 -8.91 5.89
CA THR A 117 -5.10 -7.61 5.63
C THR A 117 -5.34 -6.82 6.89
N TRP A 118 -5.82 -7.50 7.93
CA TRP A 118 -6.09 -6.87 9.22
C TRP A 118 -4.80 -6.43 9.89
N LEU A 119 -3.72 -7.20 9.71
CA LEU A 119 -2.40 -6.89 10.25
C LEU A 119 -1.72 -5.71 9.53
N ARG A 120 -2.11 -5.39 8.29
CA ARG A 120 -1.49 -4.33 7.48
C ARG A 120 -1.55 -2.97 8.18
N VAL A 121 -2.75 -2.53 8.57
CA VAL A 121 -2.96 -1.22 9.23
C VAL A 121 -2.14 -1.08 10.53
N PRO A 122 -2.21 -2.01 11.50
CA PRO A 122 -1.41 -1.90 12.71
C PRO A 122 0.09 -1.99 12.43
N VAL A 123 0.55 -2.78 11.45
CA VAL A 123 1.98 -2.81 11.06
C VAL A 123 2.43 -1.47 10.49
N VAL A 124 1.63 -0.85 9.63
CA VAL A 124 1.93 0.48 9.07
C VAL A 124 2.02 1.53 10.17
N LEU A 125 1.03 1.56 11.07
CA LEU A 125 0.98 2.52 12.18
C LEU A 125 2.11 2.28 13.20
N ALA A 126 2.33 1.03 13.60
CA ALA A 126 3.38 0.66 14.55
C ALA A 126 4.77 0.91 13.96
N GLY A 127 4.98 0.58 12.68
CA GLY A 127 6.23 0.86 11.97
C GLY A 127 6.50 2.35 11.85
N ALA A 128 5.48 3.16 11.55
CA ALA A 128 5.59 4.61 11.49
C ALA A 128 5.91 5.19 12.88
N LEU A 129 5.20 4.74 13.92
CA LEU A 129 5.45 5.15 15.30
C LEU A 129 6.86 4.78 15.74
N TRP A 130 7.27 3.54 15.55
CA TRP A 130 8.62 3.06 15.90
C TRP A 130 9.73 3.81 15.14
N ALA A 131 9.52 4.07 13.85
CA ALA A 131 10.45 4.86 13.05
C ALA A 131 10.56 6.30 13.55
N SER A 132 9.44 6.89 14.00
CA SER A 132 9.36 8.24 14.54
C SER A 132 10.05 8.42 15.92
N LEU A 133 10.29 7.31 16.63
CA LEU A 133 11.06 7.30 17.88
C LEU A 133 12.58 7.33 17.65
N ALA A 134 13.05 7.47 16.40
CA ALA A 134 14.46 7.63 16.11
C ALA A 134 15.03 8.91 16.75
N PRO A 135 16.27 8.85 17.29
CA PRO A 135 17.00 10.06 17.65
C PRO A 135 17.15 10.95 16.41
N ALA A 136 16.63 12.17 16.49
CA ALA A 136 16.80 13.20 15.47
C ALA A 136 18.19 13.83 15.63
N GLU A 137 18.88 14.09 14.52
CA GLU A 137 20.16 14.81 14.57
C GLU A 137 19.94 16.30 14.76
N VAL A 138 18.84 16.82 14.22
CA VAL A 138 18.47 18.23 14.35
C VAL A 138 17.16 18.32 15.17
N PRO A 139 17.21 18.78 16.43
CA PRO A 139 16.02 18.89 17.27
C PRO A 139 14.90 19.72 16.64
N ALA A 140 15.26 20.75 15.87
CA ALA A 140 14.32 21.61 15.15
C ALA A 140 13.64 20.94 13.95
N ALA A 141 14.23 19.89 13.36
CA ALA A 141 13.66 19.14 12.25
C ALA A 141 12.68 18.05 12.68
N ARG A 142 12.72 17.66 13.97
CA ARG A 142 11.86 16.61 14.55
C ARG A 142 10.36 16.84 14.34
N PRO A 143 9.75 18.00 14.64
CA PRO A 143 8.31 18.18 14.45
C PRO A 143 7.90 18.05 12.97
N TRP A 144 8.72 18.54 12.04
CA TRP A 144 8.46 18.42 10.60
C TRP A 144 8.49 16.97 10.12
N ALA A 145 9.46 16.19 10.62
CA ALA A 145 9.55 14.77 10.31
C ALA A 145 8.41 13.94 10.91
N LEU A 146 7.92 14.30 12.11
CA LEU A 146 6.76 13.68 12.73
C LEU A 146 5.47 13.98 11.96
N VAL A 147 5.26 15.24 11.56
CA VAL A 147 4.09 15.64 10.77
C VAL A 147 4.08 14.93 9.42
N ALA A 148 5.21 14.89 8.71
CA ALA A 148 5.32 14.18 7.43
C ALA A 148 5.01 12.67 7.59
N THR A 149 5.57 12.04 8.63
CA THR A 149 5.32 10.63 8.95
C THR A 149 3.86 10.36 9.27
N PHE A 150 3.25 11.21 10.10
CA PHE A 150 1.85 11.10 10.48
C PHE A 150 0.91 11.28 9.28
N VAL A 151 1.14 12.30 8.46
CA VAL A 151 0.38 12.54 7.22
C VAL A 151 0.49 11.35 6.28
N CYS A 152 1.68 10.78 6.09
CA CYS A 152 1.86 9.58 5.25
C CYS A 152 1.14 8.36 5.82
N ALA A 153 1.25 8.11 7.12
CA ALA A 153 0.59 6.97 7.78
C ALA A 153 -0.94 7.07 7.70
N VAL A 154 -1.49 8.26 7.94
CA VAL A 154 -2.93 8.54 7.84
C VAL A 154 -3.40 8.45 6.39
N ALA A 155 -2.62 8.97 5.43
CA ALA A 155 -2.96 8.87 4.01
C ALA A 155 -3.02 7.42 3.54
N VAL A 156 -2.10 6.55 3.98
CA VAL A 156 -2.11 5.12 3.65
C VAL A 156 -3.29 4.41 4.32
N ALA A 157 -3.57 4.70 5.60
CA ALA A 157 -4.71 4.11 6.31
C ALA A 157 -6.07 4.54 5.74
N THR A 158 -6.18 5.80 5.29
CA THR A 158 -7.40 6.33 4.68
C THR A 158 -7.54 5.96 3.21
N ALA A 159 -6.43 5.70 2.50
CA ALA A 159 -6.46 5.22 1.12
C ALA A 159 -7.28 3.93 0.99
N GLU A 160 -7.16 2.97 1.92
CA GLU A 160 -7.97 1.74 1.89
C GLU A 160 -9.48 2.04 1.91
N ARG A 161 -9.90 3.01 2.73
CA ARG A 161 -11.31 3.46 2.79
C ARG A 161 -11.70 4.26 1.54
N ALA A 162 -10.79 5.08 1.03
CA ALA A 162 -10.98 5.87 -0.18
C ALA A 162 -11.11 4.98 -1.43
N PHE A 163 -10.40 3.85 -1.51
CA PHE A 163 -10.58 2.86 -2.57
C PHE A 163 -11.97 2.23 -2.59
N GLY A 164 -12.59 2.04 -1.42
CA GLY A 164 -13.99 1.63 -1.32
C GLY A 164 -14.94 2.72 -1.82
N TRP A 165 -14.71 3.96 -1.40
CA TRP A 165 -15.52 5.13 -1.78
C TRP A 165 -15.41 5.51 -3.26
N LEU A 166 -14.21 5.62 -3.82
CA LEU A 166 -13.97 5.96 -5.23
C LEU A 166 -14.58 4.91 -6.17
N ARG A 167 -14.68 3.65 -5.74
CA ARG A 167 -15.38 2.60 -6.48
C ARG A 167 -16.89 2.65 -6.30
N ALA A 168 -17.42 3.02 -5.14
CA ALA A 168 -18.86 3.29 -4.98
C ALA A 168 -19.32 4.43 -5.90
N LEU A 169 -18.44 5.41 -6.14
CA LEU A 169 -18.68 6.49 -7.10
C LEU A 169 -18.53 6.01 -8.56
N GLY A 170 -17.54 5.16 -8.85
CA GLY A 170 -17.31 4.58 -10.19
C GLY A 170 -18.27 3.45 -10.61
N ALA A 171 -18.97 2.81 -9.68
CA ALA A 171 -19.96 1.77 -9.93
C ALA A 171 -21.26 2.28 -10.57
N ARG A 172 -21.40 3.61 -10.76
CA ARG A 172 -22.54 4.24 -11.47
C ARG A 172 -22.42 4.25 -13.00
N ALA A 173 -21.58 3.42 -13.61
CA ALA A 173 -21.59 3.24 -15.06
C ALA A 173 -21.58 1.75 -15.44
N PRO A 174 -22.75 1.09 -15.51
CA PRO A 174 -22.83 -0.22 -16.15
C PRO A 174 -22.52 -0.06 -17.64
N ARG A 175 -21.27 -0.33 -18.03
CA ARG A 175 -20.86 -0.50 -19.44
C ARG A 175 -21.25 -1.87 -20.01
N GLU A 176 -22.01 -2.69 -19.29
CA GLU A 176 -22.56 -3.95 -19.78
C GLU A 176 -24.03 -3.80 -20.19
N LEU A 177 -24.30 -2.95 -21.19
CA LEU A 177 -25.47 -3.07 -22.08
C LEU A 177 -25.10 -2.90 -23.57
N ARG A 178 -23.81 -2.81 -23.90
CA ARG A 178 -23.30 -2.82 -25.29
C ARG A 178 -22.65 -4.16 -25.61
N ARG A 179 -23.46 -5.21 -25.75
CA ARG A 179 -23.20 -6.22 -26.77
C ARG A 179 -24.23 -6.02 -27.86
N PRO A 180 -23.85 -5.70 -29.11
CA PRO A 180 -24.77 -5.92 -30.22
C PRO A 180 -25.01 -7.42 -30.29
N ARG A 181 -26.26 -7.85 -30.15
CA ARG A 181 -26.66 -9.19 -30.55
C ARG A 181 -26.45 -9.25 -32.07
N ALA A 182 -25.49 -10.06 -32.49
CA ALA A 182 -25.41 -10.56 -33.85
C ALA A 182 -26.13 -11.91 -33.88
#